data_AF-A0A939FP80-F1
#
_entry.id   AF-A0A939FP80-F1
#
_cell.length_a   1.000
_cell.length_b   1.000
_cell.length_c   1.000
_cell.angle_alpha   90.00
_cell.angle_beta   90.00
_cell.angle_gamma   90.00
#
_symmetry.space_group_name_H-M   'P 1'
#
loop_
_entity.id
_entity.type
_entity.pdbx_description
1 polymer ?
#
loop_
_entity_poly.entity_id
_entity_poly.type
_entity_poly.pdbx_seq_one_letter_code
_entity_poly.pdbx_strand_id
1 'polypeptide(L)'
;MADTFRNAEAEVKIIVSGGTAERARRALGLDAADGKRLTVYFWDRPWADGDDIRLPLSEGGAIIRLRRPAKGDKGDLTAKLRPCDPDALPSCWRENRDGKGWEFKIEEDWSGRDRVWAASLKVDGDFERPLDDDGGKKRSRGPRLTPEQRDLLASAEISDGDLEDLVALGPVRAIKWKPSRRDLIHPLIAEFWSVGDDLRFLELSLRTRHSEAPQAQELLERTMLERGLRPSSRQAPKTQTVLTALARDHLNR
;
A
#
# COMPACT_ATOMS: atom_id res chain seq x y z
N MET A 1 -17.52 9.31 23.64
CA MET A 1 -16.74 8.33 22.87
C MET A 1 -17.61 7.73 21.76
N ALA A 2 -18.08 8.51 20.77
CA ALA A 2 -18.98 7.94 19.74
C ALA A 2 -19.06 8.69 18.40
N ASP A 3 -18.32 9.78 18.18
CA ASP A 3 -18.55 10.63 16.99
C ASP A 3 -17.39 10.68 15.98
N THR A 4 -16.18 10.26 16.38
CA THR A 4 -14.98 10.33 15.53
C THR A 4 -15.06 9.43 14.30
N PHE A 5 -15.92 8.40 14.30
CA PHE A 5 -16.01 7.41 13.20
C PHE A 5 -17.30 7.45 12.38
N ARG A 6 -18.23 8.37 12.64
CA ARG A 6 -19.47 8.46 11.84
C ARG A 6 -19.21 8.72 10.35
N ASN A 7 -18.07 9.32 10.03
CA ASN A 7 -17.64 9.61 8.67
C ASN A 7 -16.42 8.80 8.21
N ALA A 8 -16.05 7.74 8.95
CA ALA A 8 -14.87 6.96 8.58
C ALA A 8 -15.08 6.24 7.24
N GLU A 9 -14.04 6.25 6.42
CA GLU A 9 -14.01 5.54 5.14
C GLU A 9 -13.53 4.10 5.35
N ALA A 10 -14.04 3.19 4.53
CA ALA A 10 -13.50 1.86 4.37
C ALA A 10 -12.98 1.68 2.95
N GLU A 11 -11.81 1.06 2.80
CA GLU A 11 -11.31 0.58 1.52
C GLU A 11 -11.48 -0.93 1.44
N VAL A 12 -12.41 -1.37 0.59
CA VAL A 12 -12.72 -2.78 0.35
C VAL A 12 -11.85 -3.32 -0.77
N LYS A 13 -11.13 -4.41 -0.51
CA LYS A 13 -10.10 -4.97 -1.39
C LYS A 13 -10.34 -6.44 -1.71
N ILE A 14 -10.12 -6.79 -2.98
CA ILE A 14 -9.93 -8.16 -3.44
C ILE A 14 -8.53 -8.27 -4.03
N ILE A 15 -7.80 -9.29 -3.60
CA ILE A 15 -6.45 -9.59 -4.08
C ILE A 15 -6.47 -10.93 -4.82
N VAL A 16 -5.89 -10.94 -6.02
CA VAL A 16 -5.61 -12.13 -6.82
C VAL A 16 -4.09 -12.20 -7.03
N SER A 17 -3.47 -13.35 -6.78
CA SER A 17 -2.01 -13.51 -6.75
C SER A 17 -1.49 -14.58 -7.72
N GLY A 18 -0.23 -14.47 -8.13
CA GLY A 18 0.45 -15.45 -8.98
C GLY A 18 -0.11 -15.50 -10.41
N GLY A 19 -0.05 -16.68 -11.04
CA GLY A 19 -0.45 -16.86 -12.45
C GLY A 19 -1.93 -16.58 -12.74
N THR A 20 -2.81 -16.56 -11.72
CA THR A 20 -4.22 -16.14 -11.88
C THR A 20 -4.36 -14.63 -11.98
N ALA A 21 -3.43 -13.83 -11.44
CA ALA A 21 -3.51 -12.37 -11.47
C ALA A 21 -3.51 -11.82 -12.91
N GLU A 22 -2.63 -12.35 -13.76
CA GLU A 22 -2.55 -11.96 -15.17
C GLU A 22 -3.79 -12.40 -15.95
N ARG A 23 -4.33 -13.60 -15.67
CA ARG A 23 -5.59 -14.05 -16.26
C ARG A 23 -6.76 -13.15 -15.84
N ALA A 24 -6.81 -12.76 -14.57
CA ALA A 24 -7.83 -11.86 -14.04
C ALA A 24 -7.76 -10.47 -14.69
N ARG A 25 -6.53 -9.93 -14.85
CA ARG A 25 -6.30 -8.65 -15.54
C ARG A 25 -6.87 -8.68 -16.96
N ARG A 26 -6.59 -9.76 -17.72
CA ARG A 26 -7.09 -9.95 -19.09
C ARG A 26 -8.61 -10.12 -19.13
N ALA A 27 -9.18 -10.93 -18.23
CA ALA A 27 -10.63 -11.15 -18.15
C ALA A 27 -11.42 -9.86 -17.84
N LEU A 28 -10.79 -8.91 -17.15
CA LEU A 28 -11.35 -7.60 -16.85
C LEU A 28 -11.08 -6.55 -17.94
N GLY A 29 -10.40 -6.91 -19.02
CA GLY A 29 -10.07 -5.99 -20.12
C GLY A 29 -9.11 -4.87 -19.71
N LEU A 30 -8.26 -5.09 -18.71
CA LEU A 30 -7.37 -4.06 -18.17
C LEU A 30 -6.06 -3.98 -18.98
N ASP A 31 -6.07 -3.35 -20.14
CA ASP A 31 -4.88 -3.23 -21.01
C ASP A 31 -3.79 -2.34 -20.38
N ALA A 32 -2.53 -2.78 -20.45
CA ALA A 32 -1.39 -2.03 -19.94
C ALA A 32 -1.14 -0.70 -20.67
N ALA A 33 -1.68 -0.51 -21.87
CA ALA A 33 -1.66 0.76 -22.61
C ALA A 33 -2.59 1.80 -21.99
N ASP A 34 -3.71 1.38 -21.42
CA ASP A 34 -4.73 2.27 -20.82
C ASP A 34 -4.46 2.61 -19.35
N GLY A 35 -3.49 1.90 -18.74
CA GLY A 35 -3.16 2.03 -17.34
C GLY A 35 -2.05 3.05 -17.06
N LYS A 36 -2.16 3.74 -15.93
CA LYS A 36 -1.08 4.59 -15.41
C LYS A 36 0.04 3.73 -14.86
N ARG A 37 1.22 3.81 -15.46
CA ARG A 37 2.43 3.10 -15.01
C ARG A 37 3.05 3.80 -13.81
N LEU A 38 3.40 3.01 -12.82
CA LEU A 38 3.92 3.42 -11.53
C LEU A 38 5.14 2.57 -11.18
N THR A 39 6.09 3.16 -10.46
CA THR A 39 7.15 2.43 -9.76
C THR A 39 7.01 2.71 -8.27
N VAL A 40 7.04 1.67 -7.45
CA VAL A 40 6.89 1.78 -6.01
C VAL A 40 8.17 1.28 -5.32
N TYR A 41 8.61 2.03 -4.33
CA TYR A 41 9.70 1.69 -3.42
C TYR A 41 9.17 1.75 -1.99
N PHE A 42 9.71 0.89 -1.15
CA PHE A 42 9.48 0.90 0.29
C PHE A 42 10.78 1.17 1.02
N TRP A 43 10.72 1.49 2.31
CA TRP A 43 11.88 1.50 3.18
C TRP A 43 11.66 0.60 4.36
N ASP A 44 12.69 -0.18 4.68
CA ASP A 44 12.78 -1.01 5.88
C ASP A 44 14.26 -1.23 6.23
N ARG A 45 14.54 -1.96 7.31
CA ARG A 45 15.89 -2.36 7.71
C ARG A 45 15.99 -3.89 7.79
N PRO A 46 15.99 -4.58 6.63
CA PRO A 46 15.88 -6.02 6.64
C PRO A 46 17.14 -6.70 7.16
N TRP A 47 16.96 -7.81 7.86
CA TRP A 47 18.04 -8.76 8.15
C TRP A 47 17.53 -10.19 8.09
N ALA A 48 18.45 -11.14 7.87
CA ALA A 48 18.16 -12.56 7.89
C ALA A 48 18.12 -13.08 9.33
N ASP A 49 17.10 -13.87 9.65
CA ASP A 49 16.90 -14.55 10.93
C ASP A 49 16.65 -16.04 10.63
N GLY A 50 17.73 -16.79 10.42
CA GLY A 50 17.66 -18.13 9.84
C GLY A 50 17.14 -18.09 8.40
N ASP A 51 16.09 -18.86 8.11
CA ASP A 51 15.40 -18.89 6.81
C ASP A 51 14.37 -17.75 6.65
N ASP A 52 14.08 -17.03 7.74
CA ASP A 52 13.15 -15.91 7.78
C ASP A 52 13.85 -14.57 7.52
N ILE A 53 13.05 -13.57 7.17
CA ILE A 53 13.50 -12.20 6.94
C ILE A 53 12.72 -11.29 7.86
N ARG A 54 13.45 -10.54 8.68
CA ARG A 54 12.90 -9.55 9.58
C ARG A 54 12.75 -8.22 8.87
N LEU A 55 11.65 -7.53 9.15
CA LEU A 55 11.29 -6.25 8.56
C LEU A 55 10.83 -5.32 9.68
N PRO A 56 11.76 -4.74 10.47
CA PRO A 56 11.46 -4.07 11.73
C PRO A 56 10.41 -2.97 11.61
N LEU A 57 10.48 -2.18 10.53
CA LEU A 57 9.53 -1.08 10.35
C LEU A 57 8.13 -1.62 10.08
N SER A 58 8.02 -2.59 9.15
CA SER A 58 6.75 -3.27 8.85
C SER A 58 6.19 -4.06 10.04
N GLU A 59 7.05 -4.72 10.81
CA GLU A 59 6.71 -5.45 12.03
C GLU A 59 6.21 -4.51 13.14
N GLY A 60 6.78 -3.30 13.23
CA GLY A 60 6.28 -2.21 14.07
C GLY A 60 4.99 -1.55 13.54
N GLY A 61 4.39 -2.10 12.47
CA GLY A 61 3.16 -1.58 11.89
C GLY A 61 3.36 -0.31 11.06
N ALA A 62 4.59 0.06 10.70
CA ALA A 62 4.90 1.24 9.92
C ALA A 62 5.32 0.89 8.49
N ILE A 63 4.82 1.66 7.52
CA ILE A 63 5.13 1.49 6.11
C ILE A 63 5.51 2.86 5.55
N ILE A 64 6.73 2.98 5.02
CA ILE A 64 7.13 4.13 4.22
C ILE A 64 7.17 3.71 2.76
N ARG A 65 6.43 4.43 1.91
CA ARG A 65 6.28 4.08 0.50
C ARG A 65 6.43 5.30 -0.38
N LEU A 66 7.33 5.20 -1.36
CA LEU A 66 7.43 6.14 -2.47
C LEU A 66 6.76 5.54 -3.69
N ARG A 67 5.80 6.26 -4.27
CA ARG A 67 5.18 5.92 -5.56
C ARG A 67 5.55 6.98 -6.59
N ARG A 68 6.09 6.55 -7.72
CA ARG A 68 6.50 7.42 -8.83
C ARG A 68 5.76 7.05 -10.10
N PRO A 69 5.03 7.98 -10.73
CA PRO A 69 4.46 7.76 -12.06
C PRO A 69 5.56 7.80 -13.12
N ALA A 70 5.36 7.05 -14.21
CA ALA A 70 6.34 6.99 -15.30
C ALA A 70 6.41 8.30 -16.13
N LYS A 71 5.31 9.08 -16.18
CA LYS A 71 5.20 10.32 -16.97
C LYS A 71 4.28 11.32 -16.29
N GLY A 72 4.56 12.61 -16.49
CA GLY A 72 3.63 13.74 -16.38
C GLY A 72 3.18 14.18 -14.99
N ASP A 73 3.23 13.29 -14.00
CA ASP A 73 2.70 13.55 -12.66
C ASP A 73 3.81 13.57 -11.59
N LYS A 74 3.54 14.26 -10.48
CA LYS A 74 4.38 14.17 -9.28
C LYS A 74 4.27 12.78 -8.66
N GLY A 75 5.35 12.35 -8.00
CA GLY A 75 5.30 11.18 -7.13
C GLY A 75 4.66 11.51 -5.79
N ASP A 76 4.50 10.50 -4.94
CA ASP A 76 4.07 10.68 -3.57
C ASP A 76 4.92 9.83 -2.61
N LEU A 77 5.29 10.42 -1.47
CA LEU A 77 5.87 9.73 -0.33
C LEU A 77 4.79 9.59 0.74
N THR A 78 4.53 8.35 1.17
CA THR A 78 3.51 8.03 2.17
C THR A 78 4.18 7.44 3.41
N ALA A 79 3.82 7.94 4.59
CA ALA A 79 3.99 7.24 5.87
C ALA A 79 2.63 6.65 6.26
N LYS A 80 2.56 5.35 6.56
CA LYS A 80 1.32 4.65 6.90
C LYS A 80 1.53 3.78 8.14
N LEU A 81 0.59 3.87 9.09
CA LEU A 81 0.47 3.00 10.24
C LEU A 81 -0.62 1.95 9.96
N ARG A 82 -0.28 0.67 10.09
CA ARG A 82 -1.19 -0.46 9.89
C ARG A 82 -0.65 -1.73 10.60
N PRO A 83 -1.32 -2.24 11.63
CA PRO A 83 -2.56 -1.74 12.21
C PRO A 83 -2.37 -0.39 12.91
N CYS A 84 -3.47 0.32 13.13
CA CYS A 84 -3.54 1.54 13.92
C CYS A 84 -4.79 1.46 14.80
N ASP A 85 -4.72 1.89 16.05
CA ASP A 85 -5.90 2.16 16.86
C ASP A 85 -6.22 3.66 16.77
N PRO A 86 -7.29 4.08 16.08
CA PRO A 86 -7.54 5.50 15.91
C PRO A 86 -7.97 6.21 17.20
N ASP A 87 -8.41 5.49 18.24
CA ASP A 87 -8.67 6.08 19.57
C ASP A 87 -7.37 6.33 20.35
N ALA A 88 -6.31 5.56 20.06
CA ALA A 88 -4.97 5.74 20.63
C ALA A 88 -4.15 6.84 19.93
N LEU A 89 -4.53 7.24 18.70
CA LEU A 89 -3.86 8.33 17.99
C LEU A 89 -3.92 9.64 18.79
N PRO A 90 -2.88 10.49 18.75
CA PRO A 90 -2.95 11.85 19.25
C PRO A 90 -4.10 12.63 18.60
N SER A 91 -4.71 13.57 19.31
CA SER A 91 -5.90 14.29 18.83
C SER A 91 -5.72 14.98 17.47
N CYS A 92 -4.51 15.45 17.16
CA CYS A 92 -4.15 16.05 15.86
C CYS A 92 -4.18 15.05 14.68
N TRP A 93 -4.23 13.75 14.94
CA TRP A 93 -4.26 12.65 13.97
C TRP A 93 -5.58 11.89 13.96
N ARG A 94 -6.63 12.36 14.63
CA ARG A 94 -7.93 11.66 14.72
C ARG A 94 -8.93 11.99 13.62
N GLU A 95 -8.59 12.92 12.73
CA GLU A 95 -9.50 13.40 11.69
C GLU A 95 -8.81 13.41 10.32
N ASN A 96 -9.57 13.03 9.30
CA ASN A 96 -9.15 13.13 7.90
C ASN A 96 -8.97 14.60 7.53
N ARG A 97 -7.84 14.92 6.88
CA ARG A 97 -7.50 16.28 6.49
C ARG A 97 -6.65 16.26 5.24
N ASP A 98 -6.83 17.25 4.39
CA ASP A 98 -6.04 17.39 3.17
C ASP A 98 -5.69 18.86 2.93
N GLY A 99 -4.75 19.06 2.02
CA GLY A 99 -4.35 20.36 1.56
C GLY A 99 -3.61 20.26 0.24
N LYS A 100 -3.02 21.38 -0.18
CA LYS A 100 -2.28 21.43 -1.45
C LYS A 100 -1.06 20.51 -1.39
N GLY A 101 -1.13 19.39 -2.10
CA GLY A 101 -0.03 18.43 -2.23
C GLY A 101 0.18 17.51 -1.04
N TRP A 102 -0.81 17.36 -0.14
CA TRP A 102 -0.76 16.38 0.93
C TRP A 102 -2.16 15.93 1.36
N GLU A 103 -2.27 14.74 1.92
CA GLU A 103 -3.53 14.12 2.32
C GLU A 103 -3.25 13.17 3.50
N PHE A 104 -3.92 13.40 4.63
CA PHE A 104 -3.97 12.49 5.77
C PHE A 104 -5.33 11.79 5.83
N LYS A 105 -5.29 10.46 6.00
CA LYS A 105 -6.47 9.60 6.05
C LYS A 105 -6.36 8.53 7.11
N ILE A 106 -7.44 8.37 7.85
CA ILE A 106 -7.80 7.21 8.65
C ILE A 106 -8.89 6.47 7.87
N GLU A 107 -8.60 5.22 7.51
CA GLU A 107 -9.51 4.35 6.79
C GLU A 107 -9.42 2.92 7.35
N GLU A 108 -10.52 2.17 7.27
CA GLU A 108 -10.50 0.75 7.57
C GLU A 108 -10.20 -0.05 6.29
N ASP A 109 -9.12 -0.81 6.29
CA ASP A 109 -8.77 -1.72 5.20
C ASP A 109 -9.54 -3.03 5.35
N TRP A 110 -10.45 -3.32 4.41
CA TRP A 110 -11.24 -4.55 4.36
C TRP A 110 -10.66 -5.48 3.30
N SER A 111 -10.24 -6.69 3.69
CA SER A 111 -9.79 -7.72 2.75
C SER A 111 -10.31 -9.07 3.22
N GLY A 112 -11.22 -9.70 2.46
CA GLY A 112 -11.84 -10.96 2.88
C GLY A 112 -12.52 -10.81 4.26
N ARG A 113 -12.05 -11.55 5.26
CA ARG A 113 -12.55 -11.43 6.64
C ARG A 113 -11.76 -10.44 7.50
N ASP A 114 -10.61 -9.97 7.02
CA ASP A 114 -9.73 -9.10 7.77
C ASP A 114 -10.22 -7.66 7.72
N ARG A 115 -10.18 -7.01 8.88
CA ARG A 115 -10.57 -5.62 9.11
C ARG A 115 -9.48 -4.96 9.92
N VAL A 116 -8.83 -3.97 9.33
CA VAL A 116 -7.68 -3.32 9.96
C VAL A 116 -7.73 -1.83 9.72
N TRP A 117 -7.82 -1.06 10.79
CA TRP A 117 -7.65 0.39 10.73
C TRP A 117 -6.24 0.77 10.32
N ALA A 118 -6.13 1.81 9.51
CA ALA A 118 -4.86 2.37 9.13
C ALA A 118 -4.92 3.90 9.05
N ALA A 119 -3.83 4.53 9.46
CA ALA A 119 -3.63 5.97 9.31
C ALA A 119 -2.51 6.20 8.29
N SER A 120 -2.69 7.14 7.35
CA SER A 120 -1.69 7.41 6.32
C SER A 120 -1.58 8.89 6.01
N LEU A 121 -0.34 9.38 5.95
CA LEU A 121 0.00 10.72 5.49
C LEU A 121 0.78 10.63 4.18
N LYS A 122 0.12 11.03 3.10
CA LYS A 122 0.67 11.13 1.75
C LYS A 122 1.10 12.57 1.47
N VAL A 123 2.30 12.76 0.93
CA VAL A 123 2.82 14.05 0.47
C VAL A 123 3.26 13.92 -0.99
N ASP A 124 2.73 14.77 -1.86
CA ASP A 124 3.06 14.82 -3.28
C ASP A 124 4.37 15.62 -3.48
N GLY A 125 5.23 15.16 -4.38
CA GLY A 125 6.52 15.80 -4.58
C GLY A 125 7.35 15.23 -5.72
N ASP A 126 8.41 15.95 -6.05
CA ASP A 126 9.41 15.57 -7.04
C ASP A 126 10.49 14.74 -6.34
N PHE A 127 10.17 13.49 -6.06
CA PHE A 127 11.08 12.55 -5.42
C PHE A 127 11.98 11.85 -6.45
N GLU A 128 13.27 11.81 -6.16
CA GLU A 128 14.26 11.08 -6.95
C GLU A 128 14.06 9.56 -6.80
N ARG A 129 14.59 8.79 -7.77
CA ARG A 129 14.68 7.34 -7.61
C ARG A 129 15.66 7.07 -6.46
N PRO A 130 15.33 6.17 -5.51
CA PRO A 130 16.35 5.66 -4.60
C PRO A 130 17.49 5.04 -5.42
N LEU A 131 18.73 5.32 -5.06
CA LEU A 131 19.88 4.69 -5.69
C LEU A 131 19.94 3.22 -5.22
N ASP A 132 20.12 2.30 -6.17
CA ASP A 132 20.52 0.93 -5.85
C ASP A 132 21.93 0.99 -5.22
N ASP A 133 22.13 0.33 -4.07
CA ASP A 133 23.46 0.24 -3.44
C ASP A 133 24.30 -0.76 -4.24
N ASP A 134 24.87 -0.27 -5.34
CA ASP A 134 25.58 -1.07 -6.35
C ASP A 134 27.03 -1.35 -5.87
N GLY A 135 27.17 -2.16 -4.82
CA GLY A 135 28.46 -2.71 -4.41
C GLY A 135 29.36 -1.80 -3.56
N GLY A 136 28.77 -0.98 -2.68
CA GLY A 136 29.50 -0.39 -1.55
C GLY A 136 30.25 0.90 -1.88
N LYS A 137 29.57 2.04 -1.61
CA LYS A 137 30.18 3.32 -1.14
C LYS A 137 29.18 4.47 -1.03
N LYS A 138 27.92 4.31 -1.46
CA LYS A 138 26.88 5.32 -1.26
C LYS A 138 25.77 4.73 -0.42
N ARG A 139 25.81 4.98 0.89
CA ARG A 139 24.65 4.75 1.77
C ARG A 139 23.42 5.33 1.10
N SER A 140 22.44 4.47 0.83
CA SER A 140 21.09 4.88 0.42
C SER A 140 20.67 6.01 1.35
N ARG A 141 20.39 7.19 0.79
CA ARG A 141 19.78 8.26 1.59
C ARG A 141 18.39 7.76 1.98
N GLY A 142 18.12 7.67 3.28
CA GLY A 142 16.81 7.33 3.81
C GLY A 142 15.70 8.23 3.24
N PRO A 143 14.43 7.86 3.47
CA PRO A 143 13.31 8.60 2.91
C PRO A 143 13.30 10.04 3.45
N ARG A 144 13.06 11.01 2.56
CA ARG A 144 12.95 12.43 2.93
C ARG A 144 11.56 12.73 3.50
N LEU A 145 11.28 12.18 4.68
CA LEU A 145 10.02 12.38 5.40
C LEU A 145 9.87 13.83 5.85
N THR A 146 8.65 14.37 5.77
CA THR A 146 8.33 15.67 6.36
C THR A 146 8.29 15.58 7.90
N PRO A 147 8.39 16.71 8.62
CA PRO A 147 8.20 16.71 10.07
C PRO A 147 6.89 16.05 10.52
N GLU A 148 5.80 16.28 9.79
CA GLU A 148 4.48 15.71 10.08
C GLU A 148 4.42 14.20 9.82
N GLN A 149 5.17 13.69 8.83
CA GLN A 149 5.29 12.25 8.61
C GLN A 149 6.08 11.58 9.73
N ARG A 150 7.13 12.23 10.24
CA ARG A 150 7.87 11.75 11.42
C ARG A 150 7.02 11.77 12.67
N ASP A 151 6.26 12.85 12.88
CA ASP A 151 5.33 12.99 14.01
C ASP A 151 4.24 11.90 14.00
N LEU A 152 3.67 11.60 12.83
CA LEU A 152 2.74 10.47 12.69
C LEU A 152 3.41 9.14 13.06
N LEU A 153 4.62 8.86 12.58
CA LEU A 153 5.34 7.62 12.90
C LEU A 153 5.67 7.52 14.40
N ALA A 154 6.10 8.62 15.02
CA ALA A 154 6.39 8.68 16.44
C ALA A 154 5.17 8.37 17.32
N SER A 155 3.95 8.63 16.84
CA SER A 155 2.73 8.25 17.55
C SER A 155 2.52 6.73 17.68
N ALA A 156 3.25 5.94 16.90
CA ALA A 156 3.31 4.48 16.99
C ALA A 156 4.67 3.99 17.54
N GLU A 157 5.34 4.81 18.35
CA GLU A 157 6.63 4.50 18.98
C GLU A 157 7.79 4.26 17.99
N ILE A 158 7.62 4.66 16.73
CA ILE A 158 8.70 4.65 15.72
C ILE A 158 9.52 5.93 15.87
N SER A 159 10.68 5.81 16.50
CA SER A 159 11.57 6.93 16.79
C SER A 159 12.42 7.32 15.57
N ASP A 160 13.09 8.48 15.64
CA ASP A 160 14.07 8.86 14.61
C ASP A 160 15.20 7.82 14.46
N GLY A 161 15.59 7.13 15.54
CA GLY A 161 16.57 6.05 15.51
C GLY A 161 16.08 4.82 14.74
N ASP A 162 14.77 4.56 14.73
CA ASP A 162 14.18 3.50 13.92
C ASP A 162 14.21 3.81 12.43
N LEU A 163 14.28 5.10 12.09
CA LEU A 163 14.37 5.61 10.72
C LEU A 163 15.81 5.72 10.21
N GLU A 164 16.80 5.45 11.07
CA GLU A 164 18.20 5.36 10.68
C GLU A 164 18.49 4.07 9.91
N ASP A 165 19.45 4.17 8.98
CA ASP A 165 19.93 3.06 8.15
C ASP A 165 18.85 2.27 7.38
N LEU A 166 17.69 2.90 7.14
CA LEU A 166 16.67 2.34 6.25
C LEU A 166 17.20 2.23 4.82
N VAL A 167 17.01 1.06 4.21
CA VAL A 167 17.33 0.80 2.81
C VAL A 167 16.07 0.86 1.97
N ALA A 168 16.20 1.35 0.74
CA ALA A 168 15.11 1.33 -0.21
C ALA A 168 14.92 -0.08 -0.78
N LEU A 169 13.72 -0.64 -0.60
CA LEU A 169 13.28 -1.93 -1.13
C LEU A 169 12.44 -1.71 -2.39
N GLY A 170 12.90 -2.23 -3.53
CA GLY A 170 12.22 -2.06 -4.81
C GLY A 170 13.13 -2.34 -6.02
N PRO A 171 12.65 -2.04 -7.23
CA PRO A 171 11.32 -1.49 -7.53
C PRO A 171 10.21 -2.55 -7.59
N VAL A 172 9.02 -2.20 -7.10
CA VAL A 172 7.77 -2.84 -7.55
C VAL A 172 7.29 -2.08 -8.79
N ARG A 173 7.05 -2.79 -9.90
CA ARG A 173 6.39 -2.22 -11.07
C ARG A 173 4.89 -2.33 -10.88
N ALA A 174 4.16 -1.24 -11.07
CA ALA A 174 2.71 -1.24 -10.95
C ALA A 174 2.03 -0.57 -12.14
N ILE A 175 0.81 -1.03 -12.44
CA ILE A 175 -0.07 -0.39 -13.40
C ILE A 175 -1.42 -0.17 -12.72
N LYS A 176 -1.92 1.05 -12.76
CA LYS A 176 -3.17 1.47 -12.11
C LYS A 176 -4.22 1.87 -13.14
N TRP A 177 -5.42 1.33 -12.99
CA TRP A 177 -6.58 1.66 -13.81
C TRP A 177 -7.72 2.20 -12.94
N LYS A 178 -8.63 2.94 -13.59
CA LYS A 178 -9.92 3.36 -13.04
C LYS A 178 -11.04 2.86 -13.98
N PRO A 179 -11.25 1.54 -14.08
CA PRO A 179 -12.24 0.98 -15.01
C PRO A 179 -13.64 1.50 -14.68
N SER A 180 -14.38 1.90 -15.72
CA SER A 180 -15.78 2.27 -15.57
C SER A 180 -16.64 1.02 -15.34
N ARG A 181 -17.36 0.96 -14.23
CA ARG A 181 -18.15 -0.21 -13.80
C ARG A 181 -19.52 0.24 -13.31
N ARG A 182 -20.53 0.06 -14.16
CA ARG A 182 -21.93 0.42 -13.85
C ARG A 182 -22.63 -0.60 -12.94
N ASP A 183 -22.05 -1.78 -12.79
CA ASP A 183 -22.50 -2.88 -11.95
C ASP A 183 -22.03 -2.75 -10.48
N LEU A 184 -21.24 -1.70 -10.16
CA LEU A 184 -20.74 -1.42 -8.82
C LEU A 184 -21.28 -0.09 -8.30
N ILE A 185 -21.49 -0.01 -6.98
CA ILE A 185 -22.00 1.20 -6.31
C ILE A 185 -20.93 2.30 -6.24
N HIS A 186 -19.67 1.92 -6.08
CA HIS A 186 -18.54 2.84 -5.95
C HIS A 186 -17.54 2.68 -7.12
N PRO A 187 -16.74 3.73 -7.43
CA PRO A 187 -15.71 3.64 -8.46
C PRO A 187 -14.66 2.58 -8.14
N LEU A 188 -14.42 1.68 -9.09
CA LEU A 188 -13.41 0.63 -8.98
C LEU A 188 -12.02 1.17 -9.32
N ILE A 189 -11.06 0.87 -8.45
CA ILE A 189 -9.64 0.98 -8.73
C ILE A 189 -9.09 -0.42 -8.96
N ALA A 190 -8.30 -0.59 -10.03
CA ALA A 190 -7.53 -1.81 -10.23
C ALA A 190 -6.05 -1.47 -10.23
N GLU A 191 -5.23 -2.26 -9.55
CA GLU A 191 -3.79 -2.09 -9.53
C GLU A 191 -3.08 -3.44 -9.68
N PHE A 192 -2.27 -3.58 -10.72
CA PHE A 192 -1.48 -4.78 -10.99
C PHE A 192 -0.04 -4.54 -10.58
N TRP A 193 0.50 -5.36 -9.68
CA TRP A 193 1.87 -5.27 -9.18
C TRP A 193 2.72 -6.41 -9.72
N SER A 194 3.98 -6.12 -10.01
CA SER A 194 4.99 -7.06 -10.45
C SER A 194 6.30 -6.80 -9.73
N VAL A 195 6.83 -7.85 -9.10
CA VAL A 195 8.15 -7.87 -8.43
C VAL A 195 8.94 -9.04 -9.00
N GLY A 196 10.15 -8.77 -9.49
CA GLY A 196 10.96 -9.77 -10.21
C GLY A 196 10.16 -10.45 -11.34
N ASP A 197 10.43 -11.72 -11.60
CA ASP A 197 9.73 -12.50 -12.62
C ASP A 197 8.50 -13.25 -12.08
N ASP A 198 8.51 -13.63 -10.81
CA ASP A 198 7.55 -14.61 -10.29
C ASP A 198 6.38 -14.00 -9.51
N LEU A 199 6.59 -12.84 -8.87
CA LEU A 199 5.60 -12.30 -7.95
C LEU A 199 4.69 -11.29 -8.66
N ARG A 200 3.40 -11.66 -8.78
CA ARG A 200 2.37 -10.88 -9.46
C ARG A 200 1.11 -10.78 -8.60
N PHE A 201 0.50 -9.59 -8.55
CA PHE A 201 -0.77 -9.37 -7.89
C PHE A 201 -1.68 -8.50 -8.74
N LEU A 202 -2.98 -8.78 -8.71
CA LEU A 202 -4.02 -7.86 -9.11
C LEU A 202 -4.84 -7.52 -7.87
N GLU A 203 -4.85 -6.25 -7.52
CA GLU A 203 -5.72 -5.70 -6.49
C GLU A 203 -6.88 -4.96 -7.13
N LEU A 204 -8.07 -5.19 -6.62
CA LEU A 204 -9.29 -4.47 -6.94
C LEU A 204 -9.76 -3.79 -5.66
N SER A 205 -9.96 -2.47 -5.68
CA SER A 205 -10.41 -1.75 -4.51
C SER A 205 -11.54 -0.76 -4.77
N LEU A 206 -12.38 -0.58 -3.76
CA LEU A 206 -13.48 0.38 -3.70
C LEU A 206 -13.35 1.17 -2.41
N ARG A 207 -13.55 2.48 -2.46
CA ARG A 207 -13.71 3.30 -1.26
C ARG A 207 -15.17 3.62 -1.02
N THR A 208 -15.59 3.48 0.22
CA THR A 208 -16.97 3.60 0.65
C THR A 208 -17.05 4.15 2.07
N ARG A 209 -18.23 4.58 2.51
CA ARG A 209 -18.46 4.85 3.93
C ARG A 209 -18.37 3.53 4.70
N HIS A 210 -17.89 3.57 5.95
CA HIS A 210 -17.80 2.39 6.80
C HIS A 210 -19.15 1.65 6.91
N SER A 211 -20.27 2.37 7.04
CA SER A 211 -21.62 1.78 7.11
C SER A 211 -22.05 1.02 5.85
N GLU A 212 -21.46 1.35 4.69
CA GLU A 212 -21.77 0.74 3.38
C GLU A 212 -20.77 -0.39 3.03
N ALA A 213 -19.69 -0.54 3.79
CA ALA A 213 -18.61 -1.47 3.52
C ALA A 213 -19.04 -2.94 3.39
N PRO A 214 -19.95 -3.48 4.23
CA PRO A 214 -20.45 -4.84 4.06
C PRO A 214 -21.12 -5.07 2.70
N GLN A 215 -22.01 -4.16 2.29
CA GLN A 215 -22.74 -4.26 1.03
C GLN A 215 -21.79 -4.08 -0.17
N ALA A 216 -20.85 -3.13 -0.09
CA ALA A 216 -19.85 -2.91 -1.12
C ALA A 216 -18.95 -4.15 -1.31
N GLN A 217 -18.57 -4.83 -0.24
CA GLN A 217 -17.78 -6.05 -0.31
C GLN A 217 -18.57 -7.20 -0.93
N GLU A 218 -19.78 -7.48 -0.45
CA GLU A 218 -20.60 -8.57 -1.01
C GLU A 218 -20.82 -8.37 -2.50
N LEU A 219 -21.15 -7.14 -2.91
CA LEU A 219 -21.33 -6.80 -4.32
C LEU A 219 -20.05 -7.00 -5.12
N LEU A 220 -18.91 -6.51 -4.63
CA LEU A 220 -17.62 -6.66 -5.31
C LEU A 220 -17.26 -8.14 -5.47
N GLU A 221 -17.36 -8.93 -4.40
CA GLU A 221 -17.04 -10.36 -4.39
C GLU A 221 -17.94 -11.15 -5.34
N ARG A 222 -19.25 -10.94 -5.28
CA ARG A 222 -20.21 -11.57 -6.20
C ARG A 222 -19.89 -11.24 -7.65
N THR A 223 -19.68 -9.96 -7.94
CA THR A 223 -19.38 -9.44 -9.27
C THR A 223 -18.06 -10.00 -9.85
N MET A 224 -17.08 -10.29 -8.98
CA MET A 224 -15.84 -10.95 -9.37
C MET A 224 -16.04 -12.46 -9.58
N LEU A 225 -16.80 -13.11 -8.70
CA LEU A 225 -17.09 -14.54 -8.79
C LEU A 225 -17.86 -14.89 -10.08
N GLU A 226 -18.84 -14.09 -10.46
CA GLU A 226 -19.60 -14.22 -11.72
C GLU A 226 -18.70 -14.16 -12.97
N ARG A 227 -17.53 -13.52 -12.86
CA ARG A 227 -16.50 -13.47 -13.92
C ARG A 227 -15.43 -14.55 -13.79
N GLY A 228 -15.65 -15.53 -12.92
CA GLY A 228 -14.70 -16.62 -12.66
C GLY A 228 -13.46 -16.18 -11.89
N LEU A 229 -13.46 -14.99 -11.29
CA LEU A 229 -12.35 -14.49 -10.48
C LEU A 229 -12.56 -14.90 -9.03
N ARG A 230 -11.70 -15.80 -8.54
CA ARG A 230 -11.70 -16.22 -7.13
C ARG A 230 -10.58 -15.50 -6.38
N PRO A 231 -10.89 -14.83 -5.25
CA PRO A 231 -9.86 -14.30 -4.36
C PRO A 231 -8.90 -15.41 -3.91
N SER A 232 -7.65 -15.06 -3.65
CA SER A 232 -6.70 -16.02 -3.05
C SER A 232 -7.19 -16.46 -1.66
N SER A 233 -7.19 -17.77 -1.41
CA SER A 233 -7.64 -18.37 -0.13
C SER A 233 -6.76 -18.03 1.08
N ARG A 234 -5.50 -17.65 0.84
CA ARG A 234 -4.53 -17.23 1.84
C ARG A 234 -4.21 -15.75 1.61
N GLN A 235 -4.82 -14.87 2.40
CA GLN A 235 -4.58 -13.43 2.34
C GLN A 235 -3.45 -13.05 3.30
N ALA A 236 -2.22 -13.53 3.05
CA ALA A 236 -1.08 -12.80 3.61
C ALA A 236 -1.15 -11.37 3.05
N PRO A 237 -0.96 -10.31 3.88
CA PRO A 237 -1.06 -8.95 3.38
C PRO A 237 -0.14 -8.78 2.17
N LYS A 238 -0.69 -8.31 1.05
CA LYS A 238 0.05 -8.09 -0.21
C LYS A 238 1.36 -7.34 0.03
N THR A 239 1.31 -6.29 0.85
CA THR A 239 2.48 -5.49 1.22
C THR A 239 3.53 -6.32 1.94
N GLN A 240 3.17 -7.15 2.92
CA GLN A 240 4.13 -8.00 3.64
C GLN A 240 4.80 -8.99 2.69
N THR A 241 4.03 -9.66 1.83
CA THR A 241 4.57 -10.63 0.85
C THR A 241 5.56 -9.96 -0.09
N VAL A 242 5.23 -8.74 -0.55
CA VAL A 242 6.09 -7.93 -1.42
C VAL A 242 7.35 -7.47 -0.70
N LEU A 243 7.23 -6.95 0.52
CA LEU A 243 8.37 -6.49 1.32
C LEU A 243 9.34 -7.64 1.60
N THR A 244 8.85 -8.81 2.02
CA THR A 244 9.69 -9.99 2.25
C THR A 244 10.44 -10.41 0.99
N ALA A 245 9.77 -10.42 -0.17
CA ALA A 245 10.42 -10.75 -1.43
C ALA A 245 11.49 -9.73 -1.83
N LEU A 246 11.20 -8.42 -1.68
CA LEU A 246 12.16 -7.35 -1.98
C LEU A 246 13.35 -7.36 -1.03
N ALA A 247 13.12 -7.62 0.26
CA ALA A 247 14.18 -7.74 1.26
C ALA A 247 15.06 -8.96 1.00
N ARG A 248 14.48 -10.10 0.57
CA ARG A 248 15.26 -11.28 0.17
C ARG A 248 16.18 -10.96 -1.00
N ASP A 249 15.65 -10.29 -2.03
CA ASP A 249 16.44 -9.87 -3.17
C ASP A 249 17.54 -8.89 -2.76
N HIS A 250 17.26 -7.94 -1.87
CA HIS A 250 18.24 -6.99 -1.34
C HIS A 250 19.37 -7.68 -0.58
N LEU A 251 19.06 -8.65 0.30
CA LEU A 251 20.05 -9.36 1.11
C LEU A 251 20.93 -10.34 0.30
N ASN A 252 20.49 -10.73 -0.89
CA ASN A 252 21.21 -11.65 -1.78
C ASN A 252 22.13 -10.93 -2.80
N ARG A 253 22.12 -9.59 -2.84
CA ARG A 253 23.01 -8.78 -3.70
C ARG A 253 24.34 -8.53 -3.00
#